data_AF-A0A7K0ZZ94-F1
#
_entry.id   AF-A0A7K0ZZ94-F1
#
_cell.length_a   1.000
_cell.length_b   1.000
_cell.length_c   1.000
_cell.angle_alpha   90.00
_cell.angle_beta   90.00
_cell.angle_gamma   90.00
#
_symmetry.space_group_name_H-M   'P 1'
#
loop_
_entity.id
_entity.type
_entity.pdbx_description
1 polymer ?
#
loop_
_entity_poly.entity_id
_entity_poly.type
_entity_poly.pdbx_seq_one_letter_code
_entity_poly.pdbx_strand_id
1 'polypeptide(L)'
;MSPERYLWSLYEPVHAIVYFEPRVAGCLADHGLHGFWNGYFAGRAAPLGAVGPDPVRALFFGFAPTMVAAALPKVWSRITPEQAVAARVDAAERVLAPLLEPG
;
A
#
# COMPACT_ATOMS: atom_id res chain seq x y z
N MET A 1 -2.44 1.49 29.43
CA MET A 1 -1.94 1.19 28.07
C MET A 1 -0.42 1.19 28.14
N SER A 2 0.26 0.19 27.57
CA SER A 2 1.73 0.15 27.58
C SER A 2 2.32 1.19 26.61
N PRO A 3 3.59 1.61 26.76
CA PRO A 3 4.23 2.57 25.85
C PRO A 3 4.16 2.15 24.37
N GLU A 4 4.30 0.86 24.09
CA GLU A 4 4.25 0.31 22.73
C GLU A 4 2.85 0.45 22.12
N ARG A 5 1.81 0.20 22.92
CA ARG A 5 0.41 0.34 22.49
C ARG A 5 0.02 1.81 22.29
N TYR A 6 0.56 2.70 23.11
CA TYR A 6 0.34 4.13 22.94
C TYR A 6 0.99 4.64 21.64
N LEU A 7 2.26 4.31 21.41
CA LEU A 7 2.95 4.67 20.17
C LEU A 7 2.21 4.14 18.93
N TRP A 8 1.79 2.86 18.97
CA TRP A 8 1.02 2.28 17.88
C TRP A 8 -0.27 3.07 17.62
N SER A 9 -1.02 3.44 18.66
CA SER A 9 -2.28 4.19 18.48
C SER A 9 -2.10 5.57 17.84
N LEU A 10 -0.93 6.20 18.03
CA LEU A 10 -0.60 7.49 17.41
C LEU A 10 -0.12 7.33 15.97
N TYR A 11 0.63 6.26 15.70
CA TYR A 11 1.24 6.01 14.39
C TYR A 11 0.27 5.35 13.39
N GLU A 12 -0.56 4.43 13.85
CA GLU A 12 -1.44 3.63 13.00
C GLU A 12 -2.34 4.49 12.09
N PRO A 13 -2.96 5.60 12.54
CA PRO A 13 -3.78 6.43 11.66
C PRO A 13 -2.99 7.00 10.47
N VAL A 14 -1.71 7.36 10.66
CA VAL A 14 -0.85 7.89 9.60
C VAL A 14 -0.41 6.76 8.65
N HIS A 15 -0.16 5.56 9.18
CA HIS A 15 0.21 4.40 8.37
C HIS A 15 -0.96 3.81 7.57
N ALA A 16 -2.13 3.73 8.20
CA ALA A 16 -3.29 3.00 7.67
C ALA A 16 -3.88 3.66 6.42
N ILE A 17 -3.70 4.97 6.22
CA ILE A 17 -4.27 5.67 5.06
C ILE A 17 -3.82 5.07 3.73
N VAL A 18 -2.57 4.58 3.63
CA VAL A 18 -2.04 4.12 2.33
C VAL A 18 -2.70 2.84 1.87
N TYR A 19 -3.47 2.19 2.74
CA TYR A 19 -4.24 1.00 2.43
C TYR A 19 -5.74 1.29 2.33
N PHE A 20 -6.29 2.09 3.24
CA PHE A 20 -7.74 2.14 3.46
C PHE A 20 -8.40 3.45 3.07
N GLU A 21 -7.64 4.50 2.80
CA GLU A 21 -8.22 5.76 2.39
C GLU A 21 -8.66 5.69 0.90
N PRO A 22 -9.92 6.02 0.56
CA PRO A 22 -10.43 5.85 -0.80
C PRO A 22 -9.76 6.71 -1.89
N ARG A 23 -9.32 7.93 -1.57
CA ARG A 23 -8.53 8.79 -2.48
C ARG A 23 -7.17 8.16 -2.80
N VAL A 24 -6.52 7.49 -1.84
CA VAL A 24 -5.29 6.72 -2.12
C VAL A 24 -5.56 5.61 -3.14
N ALA A 25 -6.65 4.85 -2.95
CA ALA A 25 -7.03 3.82 -3.91
C ALA A 25 -7.31 4.41 -5.30
N GLY A 26 -7.89 5.62 -5.37
CA GLY A 26 -8.05 6.39 -6.60
C GLY A 26 -6.72 6.71 -7.28
N CYS A 27 -5.75 7.28 -6.55
CA CYS A 27 -4.42 7.59 -7.09
C CYS A 27 -3.71 6.34 -7.65
N LEU A 28 -3.79 5.19 -6.97
CA LEU A 28 -3.22 3.95 -7.47
C LEU A 28 -3.95 3.43 -8.73
N ALA A 29 -5.26 3.66 -8.83
CA ALA A 29 -6.04 3.29 -10.00
C ALA A 29 -5.62 4.09 -11.26
N ASP A 30 -5.13 5.32 -11.12
CA ASP A 30 -4.58 6.12 -12.23
C ASP A 30 -3.34 5.47 -12.86
N HIS A 31 -2.66 4.58 -12.12
CA HIS A 31 -1.56 3.75 -12.63
C HIS A 31 -2.03 2.36 -13.11
N GLY A 32 -3.32 2.19 -13.40
CA GLY A 32 -3.90 0.93 -13.87
C GLY A 32 -4.11 -0.12 -12.78
N LEU A 33 -3.91 0.21 -11.50
CA LEU A 33 -4.12 -0.70 -10.37
C LEU A 33 -5.58 -0.68 -9.88
N HIS A 34 -6.52 -0.96 -10.79
CA HIS A 34 -7.94 -0.96 -10.46
C HIS A 34 -8.29 -2.03 -9.41
N GLY A 35 -9.15 -1.65 -8.46
CA GLY A 35 -9.62 -2.53 -7.39
C GLY A 35 -8.66 -2.59 -6.20
N PHE A 36 -9.24 -2.63 -5.01
CA PHE A 36 -8.54 -2.53 -3.71
C PHE A 36 -7.27 -3.39 -3.61
N TRP A 37 -7.38 -4.69 -3.93
CA TRP A 37 -6.27 -5.63 -3.74
C TRP A 37 -5.08 -5.39 -4.66
N ASN A 38 -5.28 -4.83 -5.86
CA ASN A 38 -4.17 -4.56 -6.77
C ASN A 38 -3.31 -3.42 -6.23
N GLY A 39 -3.95 -2.32 -5.79
CA GLY A 39 -3.26 -1.22 -5.12
C GLY A 39 -2.59 -1.66 -3.82
N TYR A 40 -3.30 -2.45 -3.00
CA TYR A 40 -2.79 -2.96 -1.73
C TYR A 40 -1.51 -3.78 -1.91
N PHE A 41 -1.53 -4.81 -2.76
CA PHE A 41 -0.36 -5.68 -2.93
C PHE A 41 0.77 -4.96 -3.64
N ALA A 42 0.49 -4.14 -4.65
CA ALA A 42 1.52 -3.35 -5.32
C ALA A 42 2.21 -2.39 -4.33
N GLY A 43 1.44 -1.55 -3.62
CA GLY A 43 2.00 -0.57 -2.70
C GLY A 43 2.77 -1.20 -1.53
N ARG A 44 2.28 -2.31 -0.99
CA ARG A 44 2.92 -3.00 0.15
C ARG A 44 4.17 -3.78 -0.27
N ALA A 45 4.17 -4.42 -1.44
CA ALA A 45 5.28 -5.25 -1.90
C ALA A 45 6.36 -4.47 -2.65
N ALA A 46 6.04 -3.28 -3.18
CA ALA A 46 6.95 -2.48 -4.00
C ALA A 46 8.35 -2.23 -3.39
N PRO A 47 8.52 -1.99 -2.07
CA PRO A 47 9.85 -1.83 -1.47
C PRO A 47 10.77 -3.06 -1.58
N LEU A 48 10.20 -4.24 -1.86
CA LEU A 48 10.94 -5.48 -2.08
C LEU A 48 11.50 -5.59 -3.52
N GLY A 49 11.12 -4.68 -4.42
CA GLY A 49 11.36 -4.77 -5.85
C GLY A 49 10.35 -5.66 -6.57
N ALA A 50 10.66 -6.06 -7.81
CA ALA A 50 9.78 -6.85 -8.67
C ALA A 50 9.77 -8.34 -8.30
N VAL A 51 9.62 -8.65 -7.02
CA VAL A 51 9.60 -10.03 -6.50
C VAL A 51 8.32 -10.76 -6.91
N GLY A 52 8.43 -12.08 -7.06
CA GLY A 52 7.28 -12.95 -7.30
C GLY A 52 6.44 -13.21 -6.04
N PRO A 53 5.42 -14.08 -6.15
CA PRO A 53 4.50 -14.38 -5.05
C PRO A 53 5.14 -15.01 -3.81
N ASP A 54 6.20 -15.81 -3.96
CA ASP A 54 6.75 -16.60 -2.86
C ASP A 54 7.39 -15.75 -1.74
N PRO A 55 8.28 -14.78 -2.03
CA PRO A 55 8.77 -13.84 -1.00
C PRO A 55 7.65 -13.06 -0.31
N VAL A 56 6.63 -12.63 -1.07
CA VAL A 56 5.50 -11.86 -0.51
C VAL A 56 4.64 -12.74 0.39
N ARG A 57 4.38 -14.00 0.01
CA ARG A 57 3.67 -14.95 0.86
C ARG A 57 4.39 -15.18 2.19
N ALA A 58 5.71 -15.28 2.17
CA ALA A 58 6.51 -15.47 3.39
C ALA A 58 6.43 -14.25 4.32
N LEU A 59 6.48 -13.04 3.76
CA LEU A 59 6.45 -11.79 4.55
C LEU A 59 5.05 -11.37 4.98
N PHE A 60 4.02 -11.72 4.20
CA PHE A 60 2.63 -11.28 4.42
C PHE A 60 1.79 -12.42 5.03
N PHE A 61 2.37 -13.09 6.03
CA PHE A 61 1.69 -14.14 6.79
C PHE A 61 0.32 -13.64 7.28
N GLY A 62 -0.74 -14.35 6.92
CA GLY A 62 -2.14 -13.95 7.17
C GLY A 62 -2.98 -13.80 5.89
N PHE A 63 -2.35 -13.62 4.73
CA PHE A 63 -3.06 -13.64 3.43
C PHE A 63 -3.17 -15.06 2.86
N ALA A 64 -4.31 -15.34 2.22
CA ALA A 64 -4.47 -16.57 1.46
C ALA A 64 -3.44 -16.63 0.31
N PRO A 65 -2.65 -17.71 0.18
CA PRO A 65 -1.62 -17.82 -0.85
C PRO A 65 -2.14 -17.59 -2.27
N THR A 66 -3.38 -18.00 -2.55
CA THR A 66 -4.06 -17.83 -3.84
C THR A 66 -4.31 -16.36 -4.18
N MET A 67 -4.59 -15.51 -3.19
CA MET A 67 -4.75 -14.07 -3.41
C MET A 67 -3.44 -13.41 -3.85
N VAL A 68 -2.33 -13.76 -3.19
CA VAL A 68 -1.00 -13.23 -3.51
C VAL A 68 -0.57 -13.68 -4.91
N ALA A 69 -0.76 -14.97 -5.22
CA ALA A 69 -0.42 -15.56 -6.51
C ALA A 69 -1.21 -14.93 -7.68
N ALA A 70 -2.48 -14.57 -7.45
CA ALA A 70 -3.31 -13.92 -8.46
C ALA A 70 -3.00 -12.42 -8.63
N ALA A 71 -2.52 -11.74 -7.59
CA ALA A 71 -2.28 -10.30 -7.62
C ALA A 71 -0.91 -9.95 -8.22
N LEU A 72 0.17 -10.57 -7.74
CA LEU A 72 1.54 -10.11 -7.99
C LEU A 72 1.95 -10.06 -9.48
N PRO A 73 1.78 -11.13 -10.28
CA PRO A 73 2.13 -11.09 -11.70
C PRO A 73 1.37 -9.99 -12.46
N LYS A 74 0.12 -9.77 -12.05
CA LYS A 74 -0.82 -8.84 -12.69
C LYS A 74 -0.57 -7.38 -12.31
N VAL A 75 -0.01 -7.10 -11.13
CA VAL A 75 0.36 -5.72 -10.77
C VAL A 75 1.67 -5.32 -11.42
N TRP A 76 2.67 -6.21 -11.46
CA TRP A 76 3.97 -5.94 -12.09
C TRP A 76 3.93 -5.87 -13.61
N SER A 77 2.87 -6.40 -14.24
CA SER A 77 2.63 -6.15 -15.67
C SER A 77 2.09 -4.75 -15.98
N ARG A 78 1.67 -3.98 -14.96
CA ARG A 78 1.05 -2.65 -15.13
C ARG A 78 1.91 -1.50 -14.61
N ILE A 79 2.70 -1.77 -13.58
CA ILE A 79 3.50 -0.76 -12.89
C ILE A 79 4.84 -1.37 -12.47
N THR A 80 5.89 -0.56 -12.49
CA THR A 80 7.18 -0.93 -11.87
C THR A 80 7.10 -0.76 -10.33
N PRO A 81 7.92 -1.48 -9.56
CA PRO A 81 8.02 -1.27 -8.11
C PRO A 81 8.33 0.19 -7.75
N GLU A 82 9.22 0.85 -8.49
CA GLU A 82 9.63 2.23 -8.26
C GLU A 82 8.46 3.20 -8.47
N GLN A 83 7.69 3.01 -9.55
CA GLN A 83 6.46 3.77 -9.79
C GLN A 83 5.41 3.51 -8.70
N ALA A 84 5.28 2.28 -8.21
CA ALA A 84 4.35 1.95 -7.12
C ALA A 84 4.75 2.61 -5.79
N VAL A 85 6.06 2.69 -5.47
CA VAL A 85 6.54 3.46 -4.31
C VAL A 85 6.22 4.93 -4.49
N ALA A 86 6.53 5.52 -5.64
CA ALA A 86 6.28 6.93 -5.91
C ALA A 86 4.79 7.28 -5.83
N ALA A 87 3.93 6.48 -6.47
CA ALA A 87 2.48 6.65 -6.44
C ALA A 87 1.91 6.57 -5.02
N ARG A 88 2.43 5.64 -4.19
CA ARG A 88 2.03 5.52 -2.78
C ARG A 88 2.43 6.75 -1.96
N VAL A 89 3.60 7.33 -2.21
CA VAL A 89 4.08 8.53 -1.51
C VAL A 89 3.28 9.76 -1.94
N ASP A 90 3.09 9.97 -3.24
CA ASP A 90 2.27 11.08 -3.77
C ASP A 90 0.82 10.99 -3.25
N ALA A 91 0.22 9.80 -3.25
CA ALA A 91 -1.10 9.59 -2.69
C ALA A 91 -1.18 9.92 -1.19
N ALA A 92 -0.17 9.53 -0.41
CA ALA A 92 -0.09 9.86 1.02
C ALA A 92 0.02 11.38 1.24
N GLU A 93 0.85 12.06 0.45
CA GLU A 93 1.02 13.51 0.51
C GLU A 93 -0.29 14.24 0.20
N ARG A 94 -0.98 13.86 -0.88
CA ARG A 94 -2.29 14.45 -1.26
C ARG A 94 -3.36 14.29 -0.19
N VAL A 95 -3.30 13.23 0.59
CA VAL A 95 -4.27 12.94 1.66
C VAL A 95 -3.88 13.60 2.97
N LEU A 96 -2.59 13.61 3.33
CA LEU A 96 -2.10 14.10 4.62
C LEU A 96 -1.83 15.60 4.63
N ALA A 97 -1.23 16.17 3.57
CA ALA A 97 -0.83 17.57 3.56
C ALA A 97 -1.99 18.53 3.89
N PRO A 98 -3.21 18.35 3.34
CA PRO A 98 -4.33 19.23 3.69
C PRO A 98 -4.78 19.15 5.16
N LEU A 99 -4.41 18.10 5.90
CA LEU A 99 -4.74 17.94 7.31
C LEU A 99 -3.77 18.69 8.23
N LEU A 100 -2.64 19.15 7.69
CA LEU A 100 -1.60 19.88 8.43
C LEU A 100 -1.78 21.40 8.32
N GLU A 101 -2.59 21.86 7.36
CA GLU A 101 -2.93 23.26 7.21
C GLU A 101 -3.86 23.69 8.36
N PRO A 102 -3.59 24.84 9.03
CA PRO A 102 -4.54 25.39 9.99
C PRO A 102 -5.86 25.72 9.28
N GLY A 103 -6.97 25.23 9.85
CA GLY A 103 -8.32 25.61 9.41
C GLY A 103 -8.68 27.05 9.70
#